data_AF-A0AAD7EX10-F1
#
_entry.id   AF-A0AAD7EX10-F1
#
_cell.length_a   1.000
_cell.length_b   1.000
_cell.length_c   1.000
_cell.angle_alpha   90.00
_cell.angle_beta   90.00
_cell.angle_gamma   90.00
#
_symmetry.space_group_name_H-M   'P 1'
#
loop_
_entity.id
_entity.type
_entity.pdbx_description
1 polymer ?
#
loop_
_entity_poly.entity_id
_entity_poly.type
_entity_poly.pdbx_seq_one_letter_code
_entity_poly.pdbx_strand_id
1 'polypeptide(L)'
;TNTLTLLSGPLAEFVKYSRAEQSNWLIDMAHDICDPAAMRGSLFVCKLDTMQWSPVTPTDPLTASVYTYRLPAGVVVGLSKISGRKNKSRTSATGNASTMAGRVKRRDGVCWATGVMSPIINSHICPKRMGDHLARVIYRTFSPTSPPILNLSIYDERFGLALSRTLDAYFHVYELGLRAVGVNQYQCHVFMDNTPGWVHTTSGQIRAPTTILTLHGLNASPPQPQHTSNPPPGLLRWHYLQ
;
A
#
# COMPACT_ATOMS: atom_id res chain seq x y z
N THR A 1 -17.57 -23.98 7.86
CA THR A 1 -16.81 -22.70 7.84
C THR A 1 -15.83 -22.76 6.71
N ASN A 2 -15.94 -21.88 5.71
CA ASN A 2 -14.95 -21.81 4.64
C ASN A 2 -13.70 -21.14 5.24
N THR A 3 -12.59 -21.86 5.28
CA THR A 3 -11.30 -21.33 5.74
C THR A 3 -10.42 -21.07 4.53
N LEU A 4 -9.89 -19.86 4.44
CA LEU A 4 -8.90 -19.50 3.44
C LEU A 4 -7.55 -19.38 4.16
N THR A 5 -6.57 -20.17 3.73
CA THR A 5 -5.18 -19.92 4.10
C THR A 5 -4.76 -18.65 3.40
N LEU A 6 -4.63 -17.56 4.15
CA LEU A 6 -4.46 -16.23 3.55
C LEU A 6 -2.99 -15.92 3.29
N LEU A 7 -2.11 -16.30 4.22
CA LEU A 7 -0.69 -15.98 4.18
C LEU A 7 0.10 -17.21 4.61
N SER A 8 1.05 -17.60 3.76
CA SER A 8 2.01 -18.68 4.02
C SER A 8 3.38 -18.27 3.52
N GLY A 9 4.40 -18.41 4.35
CA GLY A 9 5.78 -18.07 3.98
C GLY A 9 6.76 -18.25 5.13
N PRO A 10 8.06 -18.04 4.87
CA PRO A 10 9.08 -18.03 5.91
C PRO A 10 8.81 -16.91 6.93
N LEU A 11 8.96 -17.21 8.22
CA LEU A 11 8.79 -16.22 9.29
C LEU A 11 9.67 -14.98 9.09
N ALA A 12 10.89 -15.17 8.56
CA ALA A 12 11.82 -14.08 8.28
C ALA A 12 11.25 -13.04 7.30
N GLU A 13 10.41 -13.45 6.34
CA GLU A 13 9.75 -12.51 5.43
C GLU A 13 8.68 -11.69 6.15
N PHE A 14 7.86 -12.33 6.99
CA PHE A 14 6.87 -11.59 7.79
C PHE A 14 7.54 -10.61 8.74
N VAL A 15 8.62 -11.01 9.43
CA VAL A 15 9.39 -10.14 10.33
C VAL A 15 10.02 -8.96 9.59
N LYS A 16 10.53 -9.18 8.37
CA LYS A 16 11.08 -8.11 7.51
C LYS A 16 10.04 -7.01 7.26
N TYR A 17 8.79 -7.37 6.96
CA TYR A 17 7.73 -6.41 6.62
C TYR A 17 6.97 -5.88 7.83
N SER A 18 6.73 -6.69 8.87
CA SER A 18 5.99 -6.26 10.05
C SER A 18 6.76 -5.27 10.91
N ARG A 19 8.10 -5.34 10.89
CA ARG A 19 8.97 -4.49 11.71
C ARG A 19 8.49 -4.43 13.17
N ALA A 20 8.25 -3.24 13.71
CA ALA A 20 7.77 -3.04 15.08
C ALA A 20 6.27 -3.36 15.27
N GLU A 21 5.49 -3.50 14.20
CA GLU A 21 4.05 -3.75 14.26
C GLU A 21 3.71 -5.23 14.55
N GLN A 22 4.68 -6.15 14.47
CA GLN A 22 4.49 -7.58 14.77
C GLN A 22 3.23 -8.16 14.08
N SER A 23 2.37 -8.87 14.82
CA SER A 23 1.13 -9.43 14.28
C SER A 23 0.11 -8.39 13.84
N ASN A 24 0.15 -7.16 14.34
CA ASN A 24 -0.75 -6.10 13.89
C ASN A 24 -0.64 -5.86 12.37
N TRP A 25 0.58 -5.92 11.83
CA TRP A 25 0.78 -5.79 10.38
C TRP A 25 0.05 -6.89 9.60
N LEU A 26 0.13 -8.16 10.04
CA LEU A 26 -0.58 -9.27 9.40
C LEU A 26 -2.10 -9.14 9.52
N ILE A 27 -2.59 -8.69 10.67
CA ILE A 27 -4.03 -8.47 10.90
C ILE A 27 -4.53 -7.41 9.91
N ASP A 28 -3.84 -6.28 9.80
CA ASP A 28 -4.21 -5.19 8.89
C ASP A 28 -4.16 -5.64 7.42
N MET A 29 -3.14 -6.39 7.02
CA MET A 29 -3.09 -6.98 5.67
C MET A 29 -4.25 -7.93 5.42
N ALA A 30 -4.63 -8.73 6.42
CA ALA A 30 -5.75 -9.64 6.28
C ALA A 30 -7.09 -8.90 6.11
N HIS A 31 -7.28 -7.81 6.86
CA HIS A 31 -8.39 -6.89 6.68
C HIS A 31 -8.38 -6.26 5.30
N ASP A 32 -7.26 -5.71 4.86
CA ASP A 32 -7.19 -4.99 3.59
C ASP A 32 -7.43 -5.92 2.37
N ILE A 33 -7.05 -7.20 2.45
CA ILE A 33 -7.29 -8.19 1.40
C ILE A 33 -8.73 -8.71 1.42
N CYS A 34 -9.27 -9.03 2.61
CA CYS A 34 -10.52 -9.78 2.71
C CYS A 34 -11.75 -8.91 2.96
N ASP A 35 -11.63 -7.85 3.76
CA ASP A 35 -12.78 -7.04 4.18
C ASP A 35 -12.36 -5.57 4.44
N PRO A 36 -11.75 -4.87 3.45
CA PRO A 36 -11.10 -3.56 3.64
C PRO A 36 -12.05 -2.46 4.12
N ALA A 37 -13.35 -2.61 3.86
CA ALA A 37 -14.37 -1.63 4.22
C ALA A 37 -14.87 -1.81 5.66
N ALA A 38 -15.09 -3.05 6.10
CA ALA A 38 -15.80 -3.35 7.34
C ALA A 38 -14.93 -4.03 8.40
N MET A 39 -13.80 -4.62 8.01
CA MET A 39 -12.79 -5.19 8.90
C MET A 39 -13.34 -6.19 9.93
N ARG A 40 -14.36 -6.97 9.55
CA ARG A 40 -15.18 -7.77 10.51
C ARG A 40 -14.53 -9.07 10.95
N GLY A 41 -13.56 -9.59 10.21
CA GLY A 41 -12.94 -10.87 10.49
C GLY A 41 -11.79 -10.78 11.48
N SER A 42 -11.29 -11.94 11.86
CA SER A 42 -10.17 -12.09 12.80
C SER A 42 -9.15 -13.07 12.25
N LEU A 43 -7.87 -12.77 12.51
CA LEU A 43 -6.75 -13.62 12.15
C LEU A 43 -6.56 -14.70 13.22
N PHE A 44 -6.30 -15.94 12.78
CA PHE A 44 -5.99 -17.07 13.63
C PHE A 44 -4.69 -17.71 13.18
N VAL A 45 -3.91 -18.21 14.14
CA VAL A 45 -2.66 -18.92 13.92
C VAL A 45 -2.81 -20.38 14.33
N CYS A 46 -2.23 -21.31 13.55
CA CYS A 46 -2.15 -22.71 13.93
C CYS A 46 -0.88 -22.96 14.74
N LYS A 47 -1.04 -23.38 15.98
CA LYS A 47 0.07 -23.79 16.83
C LYS A 47 0.44 -25.23 16.48
N LEU A 48 1.59 -25.44 15.84
CA LEU A 48 1.98 -26.75 15.27
C LEU A 48 2.20 -27.85 16.33
N ASP A 49 2.56 -27.47 17.54
CA ASP A 49 2.76 -28.35 18.70
C ASP A 49 1.45 -29.00 19.18
N THR A 50 0.36 -28.24 19.13
CA THR A 50 -0.96 -28.60 19.67
C THR A 50 -2.00 -28.83 18.57
N MET A 51 -1.67 -28.51 17.32
CA MET A 51 -2.59 -28.44 16.17
C MET A 51 -3.85 -27.60 16.46
N GLN A 52 -3.73 -26.61 17.35
CA GLN A 52 -4.84 -25.77 17.78
C GLN A 52 -4.79 -24.41 17.09
N TRP A 53 -5.97 -23.93 16.67
CA TRP A 53 -6.14 -22.58 16.16
C TRP A 53 -6.44 -21.61 17.29
N SER A 54 -5.58 -20.60 17.47
CA SER A 54 -5.79 -19.52 18.43
C SER A 54 -5.97 -18.17 17.71
N PRO A 55 -6.81 -17.27 18.23
CA PRO A 55 -6.91 -15.91 17.71
C PRO A 55 -5.56 -15.19 17.88
N VAL A 56 -5.22 -14.34 16.93
CA VAL A 56 -4.00 -13.51 16.95
C VAL A 56 -4.37 -12.13 17.48
N THR A 57 -3.61 -11.65 18.46
CA THR A 57 -3.72 -10.27 18.97
C THR A 57 -2.69 -9.36 18.30
N PRO A 58 -2.91 -8.03 18.23
CA PRO A 58 -1.96 -7.09 17.63
C PRO A 58 -0.54 -7.17 18.20
N THR A 59 -0.42 -7.49 19.49
CA THR A 59 0.85 -7.54 20.22
C THR A 59 1.50 -8.92 20.23
N ASP A 60 0.86 -9.92 19.62
CA ASP A 60 1.44 -11.26 19.56
C ASP A 60 2.70 -11.24 18.69
N PRO A 61 3.77 -11.93 19.11
CA PRO A 61 4.90 -12.15 18.23
C PRO A 61 4.46 -12.99 17.03
N LEU A 62 5.08 -12.74 15.89
CA LEU A 62 4.96 -13.60 14.72
C LEU A 62 5.65 -14.93 15.04
N THR A 63 4.89 -16.03 15.01
CA THR A 63 5.31 -17.33 15.58
C THR A 63 5.16 -18.50 14.62
N ALA A 64 4.34 -18.39 13.57
CA ALA A 64 4.05 -19.50 12.69
C ALA A 64 4.14 -19.11 11.21
N SER A 65 4.17 -20.12 10.34
CA SER A 65 4.16 -19.96 8.89
C SER A 65 2.75 -20.05 8.28
N VAL A 66 1.71 -20.33 9.07
CA VAL A 66 0.34 -20.50 8.56
C VAL A 66 -0.66 -19.72 9.40
N TYR A 67 -1.35 -18.80 8.73
CA TYR A 67 -2.43 -18.01 9.29
C TYR A 67 -3.72 -18.19 8.47
N THR A 68 -4.87 -18.21 9.15
CA THR A 68 -6.18 -18.20 8.51
C THR A 68 -6.97 -16.99 8.95
N TYR A 69 -7.66 -16.36 8.01
CA TYR A 69 -8.56 -15.26 8.30
C TYR A 69 -10.00 -15.78 8.33
N ARG A 70 -10.68 -15.56 9.45
CA ARG A 70 -12.06 -16.04 9.66
C ARG A 70 -13.01 -14.87 9.69
N LEU A 71 -14.11 -15.01 8.95
CA LEU A 71 -15.19 -14.03 8.93
C LEU A 71 -16.43 -14.55 9.67
N PRO A 72 -17.30 -13.65 10.16
CA PRO A 72 -18.59 -14.02 10.70
C PRO A 72 -19.40 -14.84 9.69
N ALA A 73 -20.23 -15.75 10.21
CA ALA A 73 -21.11 -16.56 9.38
C ALA A 73 -22.02 -15.67 8.51
N GLY A 74 -22.18 -16.05 7.24
CA GLY A 74 -23.00 -15.30 6.28
C GLY A 74 -22.29 -14.15 5.56
N VAL A 75 -21.03 -13.82 5.91
CA VAL A 75 -20.25 -12.81 5.17
C VAL A 75 -19.57 -13.45 3.97
N VAL A 76 -19.73 -12.85 2.80
CA VAL A 76 -19.07 -13.25 1.55
C VAL A 76 -17.98 -12.23 1.21
N VAL A 77 -16.78 -12.72 0.90
CA VAL A 77 -15.67 -11.90 0.40
C VAL A 77 -15.56 -12.03 -1.10
N GLY A 78 -15.41 -10.89 -1.78
CA GLY A 78 -14.95 -10.87 -3.16
C GLY A 78 -13.42 -10.81 -3.20
N LEU A 79 -12.75 -11.92 -3.43
CA LEU A 79 -11.31 -11.90 -3.73
C LEU A 79 -11.12 -11.36 -5.14
N SER A 80 -10.53 -10.18 -5.25
CA SER A 80 -10.19 -9.60 -6.55
C SER A 80 -8.80 -10.10 -6.95
N LYS A 81 -8.70 -10.78 -8.10
CA LYS A 81 -7.42 -11.26 -8.64
C LYS A 81 -6.47 -10.08 -8.91
N ILE A 82 -5.30 -10.10 -8.29
CA ILE A 82 -4.21 -9.17 -8.61
C ILE A 82 -3.73 -9.51 -10.04
N SER A 83 -3.71 -8.49 -10.90
CA SER A 83 -3.27 -8.62 -12.29
C SER A 83 -1.74 -8.67 -12.35
N GLY A 84 -1.13 -9.82 -12.61
CA GLY A 84 0.33 -9.99 -12.78
C GLY A 84 0.95 -9.31 -14.02
N ARG A 85 0.32 -8.28 -14.60
CA ARG A 85 0.86 -7.56 -15.76
C ARG A 85 1.88 -6.50 -15.34
N LYS A 86 3.15 -6.80 -15.57
CA LYS A 86 4.33 -5.93 -15.41
C LYS A 86 4.47 -4.78 -16.43
N ASN A 87 3.40 -4.38 -17.13
CA ASN A 87 3.49 -3.44 -18.26
C ASN A 87 2.71 -2.14 -18.05
N LYS A 88 3.36 -1.04 -18.45
CA LYS A 88 2.85 0.32 -18.46
C LYS A 88 1.45 0.35 -19.05
N SER A 89 0.49 0.87 -18.29
CA SER A 89 -0.83 1.21 -18.83
C SER A 89 -0.62 2.19 -19.97
N ARG A 90 -0.91 1.77 -21.23
CA ARG A 90 -1.06 2.73 -22.34
C ARG A 90 -2.11 3.74 -21.88
N THR A 91 -1.70 4.98 -21.70
CA THR A 91 -2.64 6.10 -21.63
C THR A 91 -3.40 6.09 -22.95
N SER A 92 -4.71 5.87 -22.92
CA SER A 92 -5.53 6.39 -24.00
C SER A 92 -5.25 7.91 -24.06
N ALA A 93 -5.13 8.47 -25.25
CA ALA A 93 -4.95 9.91 -25.44
C ALA A 93 -6.14 10.73 -24.89
N THR A 94 -7.22 10.06 -24.50
CA THR A 94 -8.40 10.60 -23.85
C THR A 94 -8.21 10.68 -22.33
N GLY A 95 -7.96 11.89 -21.81
CA GLY A 95 -7.96 12.16 -20.36
C GLY A 95 -7.20 13.42 -19.94
N ASN A 96 -7.52 13.94 -18.75
CA ASN A 96 -6.93 15.16 -18.18
C ASN A 96 -5.68 14.88 -17.31
N ALA A 97 -4.82 13.97 -17.76
CA ALA A 97 -3.66 13.50 -16.99
C ALA A 97 -2.62 14.61 -16.73
N SER A 98 -2.40 15.49 -17.70
CA SER A 98 -1.53 16.66 -17.55
C SER A 98 -2.10 17.65 -16.54
N THR A 99 -3.41 17.89 -16.58
CA THR A 99 -4.12 18.76 -15.62
C THR A 99 -4.04 18.19 -14.21
N MET A 100 -4.26 16.89 -14.03
CA MET A 100 -4.05 16.22 -12.74
C MET A 100 -2.61 16.36 -12.27
N ALA A 101 -1.62 16.16 -13.14
CA ALA A 101 -0.22 16.30 -12.79
C ALA A 101 0.12 17.72 -12.33
N GLY A 102 -0.43 18.74 -12.98
CA GLY A 102 -0.28 20.14 -12.55
C GLY A 102 -0.89 20.39 -11.17
N ARG A 103 -2.08 19.85 -10.89
CA ARG A 103 -2.75 19.94 -9.59
C ARG A 103 -1.95 19.24 -8.47
N VAL A 104 -1.57 17.98 -8.67
CA VAL A 104 -0.77 17.21 -7.70
C VAL A 104 0.56 17.91 -7.40
N LYS A 105 1.28 18.38 -8.41
CA LYS A 105 2.55 19.11 -8.19
C LYS A 105 2.35 20.43 -7.45
N ARG A 106 1.23 21.13 -7.67
CA ARG A 106 0.90 22.36 -6.94
C ARG A 106 0.52 22.08 -5.49
N ARG A 107 -0.25 21.02 -5.25
CA ARG A 107 -0.63 20.55 -3.92
C ARG A 107 0.59 20.12 -3.11
N ASP A 108 1.47 19.33 -3.72
CA ASP A 108 2.56 18.71 -2.98
C ASP A 108 3.81 19.58 -2.93
N GLY A 109 4.19 20.23 -4.04
CA GLY A 109 5.39 21.07 -4.16
C GLY A 109 6.74 20.32 -4.05
N VAL A 110 6.78 19.23 -3.29
CA VAL A 110 7.96 18.40 -3.02
C VAL A 110 7.59 16.91 -2.98
N CYS A 111 8.60 16.04 -3.03
CA CYS A 111 8.42 14.61 -2.87
C CYS A 111 7.95 14.25 -1.44
N TRP A 112 6.89 13.45 -1.34
CA TRP A 112 6.30 13.00 -0.05
C TRP A 112 7.29 12.30 0.89
N ALA A 113 8.21 11.50 0.34
CA ALA A 113 9.13 10.68 1.13
C ALA A 113 10.49 11.35 1.39
N THR A 114 10.90 12.29 0.54
CA THR A 114 12.29 12.84 0.57
C THR A 114 12.36 14.34 0.71
N GLY A 115 11.25 15.06 0.51
CA GLY A 115 11.24 16.52 0.48
C GLY A 115 11.94 17.16 -0.73
N VAL A 116 12.46 16.36 -1.68
CA VAL A 116 13.10 16.88 -2.90
C VAL A 116 12.11 17.70 -3.72
N MET A 117 12.52 18.91 -4.12
CA MET A 117 11.68 19.85 -4.89
C MET A 117 11.66 19.56 -6.40
N SER A 118 12.77 19.08 -6.97
CA SER A 118 12.89 18.82 -8.41
C SER A 118 14.01 17.83 -8.72
N PRO A 119 13.85 16.93 -9.70
CA PRO A 119 12.62 16.67 -10.46
C PRO A 119 11.59 15.87 -9.64
N ILE A 120 10.34 16.34 -9.64
CA ILE A 120 9.18 15.60 -9.09
C ILE A 120 8.22 15.13 -10.19
N ILE A 121 7.70 13.92 -10.02
CA ILE A 121 6.79 13.23 -10.92
C ILE A 121 5.44 13.06 -10.23
N ASN A 122 4.34 13.21 -11.00
CA ASN A 122 3.01 12.82 -10.54
C ASN A 122 2.83 11.31 -10.71
N SER A 123 2.98 10.57 -9.63
CA SER A 123 2.76 9.13 -9.58
C SER A 123 1.29 8.85 -9.31
N HIS A 124 0.64 8.09 -10.19
CA HIS A 124 -0.75 7.66 -9.96
C HIS A 124 -0.77 6.47 -9.01
N ILE A 125 -1.63 6.55 -7.99
CA ILE A 125 -1.89 5.46 -7.04
C ILE A 125 -2.67 4.35 -7.74
N CYS A 126 -3.73 4.70 -8.48
CA CYS A 126 -4.51 3.75 -9.26
C CYS A 126 -4.14 3.83 -10.75
N PRO A 127 -3.98 2.71 -11.47
CA PRO A 127 -3.70 2.73 -12.91
C PRO A 127 -4.78 3.46 -13.70
N LYS A 128 -4.38 4.40 -14.57
CA LYS A 128 -5.28 5.19 -15.42
C LYS A 128 -6.29 4.34 -16.21
N ARG A 129 -5.87 3.18 -16.71
CA ARG A 129 -6.72 2.22 -17.47
C ARG A 129 -7.91 1.67 -16.68
N MET A 130 -7.91 1.77 -15.36
CA MET A 130 -9.06 1.36 -14.56
C MET A 130 -10.31 2.18 -14.88
N GLY A 131 -10.12 3.43 -15.32
CA GLY A 131 -11.22 4.35 -15.58
C GLY A 131 -11.95 4.76 -14.31
N ASP A 132 -12.85 5.73 -14.45
CA ASP A 132 -13.54 6.35 -13.32
C ASP A 132 -14.41 5.35 -12.54
N HIS A 133 -15.02 4.38 -13.21
CA HIS A 133 -15.89 3.40 -12.56
C HIS A 133 -15.13 2.55 -11.53
N LEU A 134 -14.05 1.87 -11.94
CA LEU A 134 -13.25 1.06 -11.01
C LEU A 134 -12.54 1.92 -9.97
N ALA A 135 -12.08 3.12 -10.34
CA ALA A 135 -11.50 4.08 -9.39
C ALA A 135 -12.48 4.41 -8.26
N ARG A 136 -13.77 4.62 -8.58
CA ARG A 136 -14.83 4.84 -7.59
C ARG A 136 -15.09 3.62 -6.71
N VAL A 137 -15.05 2.41 -7.27
CA VAL A 137 -15.19 1.18 -6.46
C VAL A 137 -14.05 1.09 -5.44
N ILE A 138 -12.80 1.22 -5.89
CA ILE A 138 -11.61 1.20 -5.01
C ILE A 138 -11.71 2.26 -3.93
N TYR A 139 -12.06 3.50 -4.30
CA TYR A 139 -12.19 4.60 -3.35
C TYR A 139 -13.21 4.28 -2.25
N ARG A 140 -14.41 3.80 -2.62
CA ARG A 140 -15.47 3.45 -1.65
C ARG A 140 -15.08 2.27 -0.77
N THR A 141 -14.45 1.26 -1.36
CA THR A 141 -14.07 0.03 -0.67
C THR A 141 -12.95 0.26 0.34
N PHE A 142 -11.91 1.03 -0.02
CA PHE A 142 -10.74 1.22 0.82
C PHE A 142 -10.78 2.50 1.67
N SER A 143 -11.69 3.43 1.36
CA SER A 143 -11.87 4.69 2.11
C SER A 143 -13.32 4.86 2.58
N PRO A 144 -13.90 3.89 3.31
CA PRO A 144 -15.33 3.89 3.67
C PRO A 144 -15.74 5.07 4.57
N THR A 145 -14.78 5.64 5.32
CA THR A 145 -15.00 6.82 6.18
C THR A 145 -14.90 8.14 5.44
N SER A 146 -14.43 8.13 4.19
CA SER A 146 -14.32 9.35 3.39
C SER A 146 -15.66 9.69 2.75
N PRO A 147 -16.01 10.99 2.63
CA PRO A 147 -17.24 11.41 1.97
C PRO A 147 -17.32 10.84 0.54
N PRO A 148 -18.50 10.34 0.12
CA PRO A 148 -18.70 9.85 -1.24
C PRO A 148 -18.61 11.02 -2.22
N ILE A 149 -17.83 10.84 -3.29
CA ILE A 149 -17.71 11.81 -4.37
C ILE A 149 -18.39 11.20 -5.60
N LEU A 150 -19.58 11.73 -5.95
CA LEU A 150 -20.45 11.17 -7.00
C LEU A 150 -19.75 11.08 -8.36
N ASN A 151 -19.02 12.13 -8.73
CA ASN A 151 -18.34 12.26 -10.03
C ASN A 151 -16.81 12.14 -9.90
N LEU A 152 -16.34 11.33 -8.94
CA LEU A 152 -14.92 11.11 -8.76
C LEU A 152 -14.32 10.49 -10.03
N SER A 153 -13.32 11.17 -10.60
CA SER A 153 -12.58 10.72 -11.78
C SER A 153 -11.25 10.10 -11.37
N ILE A 154 -10.74 9.14 -12.15
CA ILE A 154 -9.38 8.61 -12.00
C ILE A 154 -8.30 9.70 -12.18
N TYR A 155 -8.66 10.85 -12.75
CA TYR A 155 -7.79 12.03 -12.89
C TYR A 155 -7.99 13.07 -11.76
N ASP A 156 -8.73 12.74 -10.71
CA ASP A 156 -8.77 13.55 -9.48
C ASP A 156 -7.39 13.52 -8.80
N GLU A 157 -6.97 14.65 -8.22
CA GLU A 157 -5.64 14.76 -7.61
C GLU A 157 -5.45 13.82 -6.40
N ARG A 158 -6.55 13.35 -5.76
CA ARG A 158 -6.52 12.33 -4.70
C ARG A 158 -5.93 11.00 -5.16
N PHE A 159 -5.94 10.71 -6.46
CA PHE A 159 -5.32 9.50 -7.02
C PHE A 159 -3.84 9.68 -7.37
N GLY A 160 -3.21 10.79 -6.99
CA GLY A 160 -1.79 11.03 -7.28
C GLY A 160 -1.04 11.59 -6.09
N LEU A 161 0.28 11.40 -6.13
CA LEU A 161 1.23 12.06 -5.23
C LEU A 161 2.51 12.43 -5.99
N ALA A 162 3.24 13.40 -5.46
CA ALA A 162 4.54 13.79 -5.96
C ALA A 162 5.65 12.90 -5.38
N LEU A 163 6.39 12.23 -6.27
CA LEU A 163 7.56 11.44 -5.95
C LEU A 163 8.79 11.92 -6.71
N SER A 164 9.99 11.66 -6.18
CA SER A 164 11.23 11.80 -6.96
C SER A 164 11.23 10.77 -8.10
N ARG A 165 12.03 11.00 -9.14
CA ARG A 165 12.10 10.10 -10.31
C ARG A 165 12.38 8.64 -9.91
N THR A 166 13.28 8.42 -8.96
CA THR A 166 13.64 7.08 -8.48
C THR A 166 12.47 6.43 -7.76
N LEU A 167 11.79 7.16 -6.87
CA LEU A 167 10.67 6.61 -6.11
C LEU A 167 9.44 6.37 -7.00
N ASP A 168 9.19 7.23 -7.97
CA ASP A 168 8.16 7.02 -9.00
C ASP A 168 8.39 5.70 -9.75
N ALA A 169 9.64 5.40 -10.12
CA ALA A 169 9.96 4.15 -10.81
C ALA A 169 9.56 2.92 -9.99
N TYR A 170 9.92 2.88 -8.69
CA TYR A 170 9.56 1.77 -7.80
C TYR A 170 8.06 1.72 -7.50
N PHE A 171 7.45 2.87 -7.23
CA PHE A 171 6.02 2.98 -6.94
C PHE A 171 5.17 2.54 -8.14
N HIS A 172 5.62 2.86 -9.36
CA HIS A 172 4.92 2.51 -10.59
C HIS A 172 4.80 0.99 -10.82
N VAL A 173 5.78 0.23 -10.37
CA VAL A 173 5.85 -1.23 -10.55
C VAL A 173 5.50 -1.99 -9.27
N TYR A 174 4.91 -1.30 -8.28
CA TYR A 174 4.50 -1.87 -6.99
C TYR A 174 5.66 -2.44 -6.16
N GLU A 175 6.88 -1.96 -6.40
CA GLU A 175 8.08 -2.30 -5.63
C GLU A 175 8.29 -1.40 -4.40
N LEU A 176 7.48 -0.34 -4.30
CA LEU A 176 7.44 0.61 -3.19
C LEU A 176 5.98 0.89 -2.80
N GLY A 177 5.62 0.61 -1.55
CA GLY A 177 4.33 0.98 -0.96
C GLY A 177 4.48 1.99 0.17
N LEU A 178 3.40 2.71 0.48
CA LEU A 178 3.30 3.61 1.63
C LEU A 178 2.32 3.03 2.65
N ARG A 179 2.86 2.50 3.75
CA ARG A 179 2.08 1.95 4.88
C ARG A 179 1.66 3.07 5.81
N ALA A 180 0.38 3.23 6.07
CA ALA A 180 -0.10 4.21 7.06
C ALA A 180 0.27 3.74 8.48
N VAL A 181 0.92 4.61 9.24
CA VAL A 181 1.31 4.36 10.64
C VAL A 181 0.69 5.39 11.61
N GLY A 182 -0.03 6.37 11.07
CA GLY A 182 -0.71 7.41 11.81
C GLY A 182 -1.47 8.38 10.90
N VAL A 183 -2.07 9.41 11.48
CA VAL A 183 -2.78 10.46 10.70
C VAL A 183 -1.76 11.21 9.85
N ASN A 184 -1.89 11.09 8.52
CA ASN A 184 -0.95 11.69 7.55
C ASN A 184 0.52 11.25 7.76
N GLN A 185 0.74 10.08 8.36
CA GLN A 185 2.07 9.53 8.60
C GLN A 185 2.16 8.17 7.94
N TYR A 186 3.19 7.99 7.12
CA TYR A 186 3.42 6.79 6.35
C TYR A 186 4.85 6.30 6.53
N GLN A 187 5.04 5.00 6.31
CA GLN A 187 6.34 4.39 6.22
C GLN A 187 6.50 3.73 4.84
N CYS A 188 7.64 3.97 4.20
CA CYS A 188 7.99 3.38 2.92
C CYS A 188 8.32 1.89 3.12
N HIS A 189 7.66 0.99 2.39
CA HIS A 189 8.00 -0.42 2.35
C HIS A 189 8.47 -0.78 0.96
N VAL A 190 9.65 -1.38 0.89
CA VAL A 190 10.26 -1.88 -0.34
C VAL A 190 10.01 -3.38 -0.47
N PHE A 191 9.42 -3.79 -1.58
CA PHE A 191 9.08 -5.19 -1.90
C PHE A 191 10.04 -5.85 -2.89
N MET A 192 11.12 -5.16 -3.27
CA MET A 192 12.17 -5.71 -4.14
C MET A 192 12.97 -6.81 -3.43
N ASP A 193 13.43 -7.76 -4.23
CA ASP A 193 14.43 -8.74 -3.82
C ASP A 193 15.76 -8.03 -3.57
N ASN A 194 16.24 -8.10 -2.33
CA ASN A 194 17.55 -7.57 -2.00
C ASN A 194 18.62 -8.51 -2.58
N THR A 195 19.33 -8.06 -3.60
CA THR A 195 20.59 -8.71 -3.97
C THR A 195 21.57 -8.59 -2.79
N PRO A 196 22.22 -9.67 -2.34
CA PRO A 196 23.16 -9.61 -1.23
C PRO A 196 24.21 -8.50 -1.42
N GLY A 197 24.39 -7.65 -0.39
CA GLY A 197 25.31 -6.52 -0.45
C GLY A 197 24.77 -5.28 -1.18
N TRP A 198 23.51 -5.25 -1.60
CA TRP A 198 22.84 -4.08 -2.16
C TRP A 198 21.71 -3.58 -1.25
N VAL A 199 21.51 -2.26 -1.24
CA VAL A 199 20.47 -1.58 -0.47
C VAL A 199 19.69 -0.65 -1.39
N HIS A 200 18.37 -0.64 -1.26
CA HIS A 200 17.51 0.32 -1.93
C HIS A 200 17.44 1.61 -1.11
N THR A 201 17.81 2.71 -1.76
CA THR A 201 17.89 4.05 -1.16
C THR A 201 17.00 5.02 -1.93
N THR A 202 16.89 6.24 -1.42
CA THR A 202 16.18 7.35 -2.10
C THR A 202 16.79 7.72 -3.46
N SER A 203 18.04 7.34 -3.71
CA SER A 203 18.78 7.60 -4.96
C SER A 203 18.83 6.40 -5.90
N GLY A 204 18.37 5.22 -5.46
CA GLY A 204 18.36 3.99 -6.24
C GLY A 204 18.97 2.82 -5.49
N GLN A 205 19.32 1.76 -6.21
CA GLN A 205 19.99 0.60 -5.65
C GLN A 205 21.52 0.84 -5.61
N ILE A 206 22.12 0.70 -4.42
CA ILE A 206 23.54 1.03 -4.19
C ILE A 206 24.19 -0.09 -3.36
N ARG A 207 25.50 -0.33 -3.55
CA ARG A 207 26.25 -1.31 -2.78
C ARG A 207 26.44 -0.86 -1.32
N ALA A 208 26.25 -1.78 -0.37
CA ALA A 208 26.52 -1.55 1.05
C ALA A 208 28.03 -1.55 1.35
N PRO A 209 28.49 -0.83 2.40
CA PRO A 209 27.72 0.12 3.21
C PRO A 209 27.51 1.45 2.48
N THR A 210 26.42 2.15 2.79
CA THR A 210 26.12 3.48 2.22
C THR A 210 25.66 4.42 3.33
N THR A 211 26.00 5.70 3.19
CA THR A 211 25.48 6.78 4.06
C THR A 211 24.14 7.30 3.57
N ILE A 212 23.70 6.89 2.38
CA ILE A 212 22.42 7.30 1.81
C ILE A 212 21.30 6.57 2.54
N LEU A 213 20.26 7.33 2.86
CA LEU A 213 19.11 6.86 3.60
C LEU A 213 18.46 5.65 2.94
N THR A 214 18.32 4.57 3.71
CA THR A 214 17.63 3.35 3.28
C THR A 214 16.15 3.66 3.07
N LEU A 215 15.61 3.18 1.96
CA LEU A 215 14.22 3.46 1.59
C LEU A 215 13.22 2.65 2.42
N HIS A 216 13.51 1.37 2.67
CA HIS A 216 12.64 0.55 3.50
C HIS A 216 12.66 1.06 4.95
N GLY A 217 11.50 1.46 5.44
CA GLY A 217 11.33 2.06 6.76
C GLY A 217 11.41 3.58 6.82
N LEU A 218 11.63 4.24 5.70
CA LEU A 218 11.67 5.71 5.63
C LEU A 218 10.29 6.31 5.91
N ASN A 219 10.23 7.28 6.81
CA ASN A 219 9.00 8.02 7.09
C ASN A 219 8.65 8.95 5.91
N ALA A 220 7.37 9.02 5.58
CA ALA A 220 6.81 9.86 4.54
C ALA A 220 5.53 10.54 5.04
N SER A 221 5.23 11.72 4.50
CA SER A 221 4.02 12.46 4.83
C SER A 221 3.62 13.37 3.67
N PRO A 222 2.32 13.66 3.47
CA PRO A 222 1.90 14.71 2.56
C PRO A 222 2.59 16.03 2.95
N PRO A 223 3.19 16.76 1.99
CA PRO A 223 3.82 18.06 2.28
C PRO A 223 2.85 19.10 2.84
N GLN A 224 1.56 18.98 2.51
CA GLN A 224 0.48 19.81 3.05
C GLN A 224 -0.55 18.91 3.74
N PRO A 225 -0.34 18.49 5.01
CA PRO A 225 -1.19 17.49 5.67
C PRO A 225 -2.68 17.86 5.77
N GLN A 226 -2.99 19.15 5.81
CA GLN A 226 -4.36 19.66 5.92
C GLN A 226 -5.08 19.80 4.58
N HIS A 227 -4.41 19.53 3.45
CA HIS A 227 -5.03 19.68 2.14
C HIS A 227 -6.14 18.65 1.93
N THR A 228 -7.36 19.11 1.63
CA THR A 228 -8.57 18.27 1.55
C THR A 228 -8.51 17.24 0.43
N SER A 229 -7.68 17.46 -0.58
CA SER A 229 -7.45 16.52 -1.69
C SER A 229 -6.22 15.63 -1.53
N ASN A 230 -5.65 15.50 -0.34
CA ASN A 230 -4.65 14.46 -0.10
C ASN A 230 -5.26 13.07 -0.36
N PRO A 231 -4.50 12.13 -0.95
CA PRO A 231 -4.90 10.74 -1.01
C PRO A 231 -5.31 10.25 0.38
N PRO A 232 -6.53 9.70 0.55
CA PRO A 232 -6.87 9.04 1.81
C PRO A 232 -6.00 7.80 1.99
N PRO A 233 -5.71 7.39 3.25
CA PRO A 233 -4.89 6.21 3.53
C PRO A 233 -5.37 4.95 2.81
N GLY A 234 -6.68 4.81 2.63
CA GLY A 234 -7.31 3.74 1.85
C GLY A 234 -6.73 3.53 0.45
N LEU A 235 -6.53 4.61 -0.32
CA LEU A 235 -5.99 4.48 -1.68
C LEU A 235 -4.54 3.98 -1.66
N LEU A 236 -3.73 4.46 -0.71
CA LEU A 236 -2.35 4.01 -0.55
C LEU A 236 -2.29 2.55 -0.07
N ARG A 237 -3.22 2.11 0.79
CA ARG A 237 -3.38 0.70 1.16
C ARG A 237 -3.72 -0.17 -0.04
N TRP A 238 -4.64 0.27 -0.90
CA TRP A 238 -4.97 -0.47 -2.13
C TRP A 238 -3.74 -0.66 -3.03
N HIS A 239 -2.93 0.40 -3.20
CA HIS A 239 -1.70 0.33 -3.99
C HIS A 239 -0.65 -0.57 -3.34
N TYR A 240 -0.49 -0.49 -2.02
CA TYR A 240 0.41 -1.33 -1.23
C TYR A 240 0.16 -2.84 -1.41
N LEU A 241 -1.09 -3.23 -1.66
CA LEU A 241 -1.48 -4.64 -1.85
C LEU A 241 -1.24 -5.20 -3.26
N GLN A 242 -0.92 -4.35 -4.25
CA GLN A 242 -0.73 -4.79 -5.64
C GLN A 242 0.62 -5.47 -5.84
#